data_AF-A0A2V8QJI1-F1
#
_entry.id   AF-A0A2V8QJI1-F1
#
_cell.length_a   1.000
_cell.length_b   1.000
_cell.length_c   1.000
_cell.angle_alpha   90.00
_cell.angle_beta   90.00
_cell.angle_gamma   90.00
#
_symmetry.space_group_name_H-M   'P 1'
#
loop_
_entity.id
_entity.type
_entity.pdbx_description
1 polymer ?
#
loop_
_entity_poly.entity_id
_entity_poly.type
_entity_poly.pdbx_seq_one_letter_code
_entity_poly.pdbx_strand_id
1 'polypeptide(L)'
;MFLDALPLTASGKLNRGALPAPGAVRPELDEAFVAPRTEEERALADIWGRVLGVERVGIDDNFFALGGDSIRSIQVLSSAEQSGLSFSLQQLFQHQTIRELVEVLRGAEADGEGAAQSEPFGLISEEDRPRLPADVEDAYPLTRLQAGMLF
;
A
#
# COMPACT_ATOMS: atom_id res chain seq x y z
N MET A 1 -9.73 -26.81 5.97
CA MET A 1 -10.70 -27.62 6.75
C MET A 1 -12.05 -27.50 6.07
N PHE A 2 -12.64 -28.62 5.65
CA PHE A 2 -13.99 -28.63 5.06
C PHE A 2 -14.98 -29.15 6.11
N LEU A 3 -16.15 -28.53 6.19
CA LEU A 3 -17.27 -28.97 7.01
C LEU A 3 -18.27 -29.69 6.12
N ASP A 4 -18.64 -30.92 6.47
CA ASP A 4 -19.64 -31.69 5.73
C ASP A 4 -21.04 -31.07 5.81
N ALA A 5 -21.32 -30.34 6.89
CA ALA A 5 -22.57 -29.59 7.07
C ALA A 5 -22.38 -28.40 8.00
N LEU A 6 -23.17 -27.34 7.78
CA LEU A 6 -23.21 -26.18 8.68
C LEU A 6 -24.01 -26.54 9.96
N PRO A 7 -23.47 -26.28 11.17
CA PRO A 7 -24.18 -26.55 12.40
C PRO A 7 -25.37 -25.59 12.54
N LEU A 8 -26.57 -26.14 12.75
CA LEU A 8 -27.80 -25.37 12.92
C LEU A 8 -28.29 -25.42 14.37
N THR A 9 -29.02 -24.39 14.79
CA THR A 9 -29.79 -24.36 16.03
C THR A 9 -31.08 -25.18 15.88
N ALA A 10 -31.77 -25.45 16.98
CA ALA A 10 -33.10 -26.10 16.95
C ALA A 10 -34.15 -25.33 16.11
N SER A 11 -33.92 -24.03 15.86
CA SER A 11 -34.74 -23.17 15.00
C SER A 11 -34.28 -23.14 13.53
N GLY A 12 -33.30 -23.97 13.14
CA GLY A 12 -32.77 -24.05 11.77
C GLY A 12 -31.83 -22.89 11.38
N LYS A 13 -31.44 -22.02 12.31
CA LYS A 13 -30.48 -20.93 12.06
C LYS A 13 -29.05 -21.41 12.25
N LEU A 14 -28.07 -20.74 11.63
CA LEU A 14 -26.65 -21.05 11.82
C LEU A 14 -26.23 -20.91 13.29
N ASN A 15 -25.72 -21.99 13.89
CA ASN A 15 -25.13 -21.99 15.21
C ASN A 15 -23.66 -21.55 15.15
N ARG A 16 -23.42 -20.24 15.22
CA ARG A 16 -22.08 -19.65 15.14
C ARG A 16 -21.13 -20.13 16.26
N GLY A 17 -21.65 -20.46 17.44
CA GLY A 17 -20.82 -20.94 18.55
C GLY A 17 -20.35 -22.38 18.40
N ALA A 18 -20.99 -23.16 17.53
CA ALA A 18 -20.59 -24.52 17.18
C ALA A 18 -19.71 -24.59 15.92
N LEU A 19 -19.42 -23.44 15.30
CA LEU A 19 -18.45 -23.40 14.20
C LEU A 19 -17.06 -23.72 14.77
N PRO A 20 -16.29 -24.61 14.10
CA PRO A 20 -14.89 -24.78 14.42
C PRO A 20 -14.18 -23.44 14.39
N ALA A 21 -13.28 -23.19 15.34
CA ALA A 21 -12.42 -22.03 15.25
C ALA A 21 -11.66 -22.11 13.92
N PRO A 22 -11.61 -21.01 13.13
CA PRO A 22 -10.75 -20.97 11.97
C PRO A 22 -9.32 -21.30 12.42
N GLY A 23 -8.70 -22.30 11.81
CA GLY A 23 -7.31 -22.64 12.11
C GLY A 23 -6.42 -21.43 11.82
N ALA A 24 -5.31 -21.29 12.55
CA ALA A 24 -4.27 -20.31 12.23
C ALA A 24 -3.66 -20.55 10.84
N VAL A 25 -3.86 -21.75 10.28
CA VAL A 25 -3.52 -22.10 8.92
C VAL A 25 -4.51 -21.41 7.98
N ARG A 26 -4.05 -20.33 7.33
CA ARG A 26 -4.75 -19.73 6.19
C ARG A 26 -4.50 -20.63 4.99
N PRO A 27 -5.49 -21.39 4.49
CA PRO A 27 -5.30 -22.29 3.34
C PRO A 27 -4.97 -21.53 2.05
N GLU A 28 -5.19 -20.21 2.01
CA GLU A 28 -4.75 -19.30 0.95
C GLU A 28 -3.21 -19.09 0.94
N LEU A 29 -2.55 -19.42 2.06
CA LEU A 29 -1.09 -19.45 2.21
C LEU A 29 -0.52 -20.88 2.12
N ASP A 30 -1.30 -21.85 1.60
CA ASP A 30 -0.80 -23.20 1.27
C ASP A 30 0.12 -23.20 0.04
N GLU A 31 0.30 -22.06 -0.63
CA GLU A 31 1.43 -21.89 -1.54
C GLU A 31 2.73 -22.08 -0.74
N ALA A 32 3.62 -22.92 -1.26
CA ALA A 32 4.84 -23.28 -0.56
C ALA A 32 5.64 -22.02 -0.25
N PHE A 33 5.78 -21.67 1.03
CA PHE A 33 6.52 -20.50 1.47
C PHE A 33 7.89 -20.41 0.76
N VAL A 34 8.06 -19.35 -0.02
CA VAL A 34 9.33 -19.03 -0.70
C VAL A 34 9.96 -17.83 0.00
N ALA A 35 11.12 -18.06 0.62
CA ALA A 35 11.83 -17.01 1.35
C ALA A 35 12.41 -15.93 0.39
N PRO A 36 12.44 -14.66 0.82
CA PRO A 36 13.17 -13.58 0.13
C PRO A 36 14.66 -13.90 -0.04
N ARG A 37 15.20 -13.62 -1.23
CA ARG A 37 16.58 -13.91 -1.64
C ARG A 37 17.39 -12.64 -1.92
N THR A 38 16.78 -11.63 -2.54
CA THR A 38 17.42 -10.36 -2.88
C THR A 38 17.26 -9.33 -1.76
N GLU A 39 17.98 -8.21 -1.84
CA GLU A 39 17.86 -7.11 -0.88
C GLU A 39 16.49 -6.43 -0.96
N GLU A 40 15.98 -6.22 -2.18
CA GLU A 40 14.67 -5.61 -2.42
C GLU A 40 13.53 -6.53 -1.96
N GLU A 41 13.63 -7.84 -2.23
CA GLU A 41 12.66 -8.83 -1.74
C GLU A 41 12.62 -8.84 -0.20
N ARG A 42 13.78 -8.77 0.47
CA ARG A 42 13.86 -8.73 1.94
C ARG A 42 13.27 -7.44 2.51
N ALA A 43 13.62 -6.30 1.93
CA ALA A 43 13.11 -5.00 2.36
C ALA A 43 11.58 -4.94 2.26
N LEU A 44 11.01 -5.39 1.14
CA LEU A 44 9.56 -5.44 0.95
C LEU A 44 8.90 -6.41 1.94
N ALA A 45 9.46 -7.60 2.14
CA ALA A 45 8.92 -8.59 3.08
C ALA A 45 8.90 -8.03 4.53
N ASP A 46 9.95 -7.33 4.94
CA ASP A 46 10.04 -6.71 6.26
C ASP A 46 9.04 -5.55 6.42
N ILE A 47 8.85 -4.74 5.37
CA ILE A 47 7.83 -3.68 5.36
C ILE A 47 6.43 -4.30 5.49
N TRP A 48 6.13 -5.33 4.70
CA TRP A 48 4.84 -6.00 4.71
C TRP A 48 4.56 -6.67 6.04
N GLY A 49 5.54 -7.39 6.61
CA GLY A 49 5.39 -8.02 7.92
C GLY A 49 5.04 -7.01 9.01
N ARG A 50 5.72 -5.85 9.03
CA ARG A 50 5.45 -4.76 9.98
C ARG A 50 4.08 -4.12 9.78
N VAL A 51 3.69 -3.80 8.54
CA VAL A 51 2.42 -3.11 8.28
C VAL A 51 1.22 -4.05 8.43
N LEU A 52 1.36 -5.30 7.98
CA LEU A 52 0.28 -6.27 8.00
C LEU A 52 0.13 -6.95 9.37
N GLY A 53 1.18 -6.92 10.20
CA GLY A 53 1.23 -7.60 11.50
C GLY A 53 1.43 -9.10 11.35
N VAL A 54 2.20 -9.53 10.35
CA VAL A 54 2.47 -10.94 10.05
C VAL A 54 3.94 -11.25 10.31
N GLU A 55 4.23 -12.36 10.97
CA GLU A 55 5.59 -12.73 11.38
C GLU A 55 6.50 -13.07 10.19
N ARG A 56 5.94 -13.68 9.15
CA ARG A 56 6.67 -14.11 7.95
C ARG A 56 5.86 -13.81 6.70
N VAL A 57 6.54 -13.24 5.71
CA VAL A 57 5.99 -12.96 4.37
C VAL A 57 6.90 -13.63 3.34
N GLY A 58 6.33 -14.54 2.55
CA GLY A 58 6.97 -15.16 1.39
C GLY A 58 6.88 -14.26 0.16
N ILE A 59 7.75 -14.47 -0.82
CA ILE A 59 7.79 -13.61 -2.02
C ILE A 59 6.59 -13.80 -2.95
N ASP A 60 5.89 -14.93 -2.83
CA ASP A 60 4.70 -15.30 -3.58
C ASP A 60 3.41 -15.06 -2.78
N ASP A 61 3.51 -14.63 -1.51
CA ASP A 61 2.34 -14.34 -0.70
C ASP A 61 1.57 -13.14 -1.27
N ASN A 62 0.27 -13.30 -1.44
CA ASN A 62 -0.60 -12.21 -1.91
C ASN A 62 -0.85 -11.19 -0.80
N PHE A 63 -0.56 -9.91 -1.09
CA PHE A 63 -0.73 -8.78 -0.17
C PHE A 63 -2.13 -8.71 0.46
N PHE A 64 -3.17 -8.87 -0.35
CA PHE A 64 -4.55 -8.72 0.06
C PHE A 64 -5.05 -9.95 0.82
N ALA A 65 -4.59 -11.16 0.45
CA ALA A 65 -4.86 -12.38 1.22
C ALA A 65 -4.22 -12.36 2.62
N LEU A 66 -3.10 -11.65 2.79
CA LEU A 66 -2.49 -11.40 4.08
C LEU A 66 -3.26 -10.39 4.94
N GLY A 67 -4.28 -9.72 4.39
CA GLY A 67 -5.07 -8.69 5.06
C GLY A 67 -4.60 -7.27 4.75
N GLY A 68 -4.05 -7.05 3.56
CA GLY A 68 -3.83 -5.73 2.99
C GLY A 68 -5.16 -5.05 2.63
N ASP A 69 -5.21 -3.74 2.83
CA ASP A 69 -6.33 -2.86 2.46
C ASP A 69 -5.79 -1.51 1.97
N SER A 70 -6.66 -0.58 1.58
CA SER A 70 -6.24 0.72 1.05
C SER A 70 -5.35 1.53 2.00
N ILE A 71 -5.58 1.48 3.32
CA ILE A 71 -4.78 2.22 4.30
C ILE A 71 -3.41 1.56 4.46
N ARG A 72 -3.39 0.23 4.57
CA ARG A 72 -2.15 -0.56 4.66
C ARG A 72 -1.33 -0.42 3.39
N SER A 73 -1.94 -0.37 2.22
CA SER A 73 -1.27 -0.09 0.95
C SER A 73 -0.54 1.27 1.00
N ILE A 74 -1.21 2.34 1.44
CA ILE A 74 -0.58 3.67 1.56
C ILE A 74 0.59 3.64 2.55
N GLN A 75 0.45 2.94 3.67
CA GLN A 75 1.52 2.78 4.66
C GLN A 75 2.73 2.01 4.11
N VAL A 76 2.48 0.95 3.33
CA VAL A 76 3.53 0.20 2.65
C VAL A 76 4.24 1.08 1.63
N LEU A 77 3.52 1.80 0.78
CA LEU A 77 4.09 2.70 -0.21
C LEU A 77 5.03 3.72 0.46
N SER A 78 4.53 4.42 1.48
CA SER A 78 5.33 5.42 2.21
C SER A 78 6.57 4.81 2.88
N SER A 79 6.48 3.59 3.40
CA SER A 79 7.62 2.90 4.02
C SER A 79 8.62 2.38 2.98
N ALA A 80 8.15 1.97 1.81
CA ALA A 80 8.96 1.49 0.70
C ALA A 80 9.72 2.65 0.04
N GLU A 81 9.07 3.79 -0.17
CA GLU A 81 9.72 5.02 -0.65
C GLU A 81 10.89 5.44 0.24
N GLN A 82 10.72 5.38 1.57
CA GLN A 82 11.80 5.66 2.54
C GLN A 82 12.97 4.67 2.43
N SER A 83 12.73 3.48 1.87
CA SER A 83 13.74 2.44 1.64
C SER A 83 14.29 2.47 0.20
N GLY A 84 13.96 3.49 -0.59
CA GLY A 84 14.39 3.63 -1.99
C GLY A 84 13.61 2.76 -2.98
N LEU A 85 12.50 2.15 -2.56
CA LEU A 85 11.65 1.29 -3.37
C LEU A 85 10.37 2.05 -3.74
N SER A 86 10.37 2.72 -4.89
CA SER A 86 9.24 3.53 -5.33
C SER A 86 8.31 2.77 -6.28
N PHE A 87 7.04 2.65 -5.92
CA PHE A 87 5.99 2.11 -6.79
C PHE A 87 4.64 2.76 -6.48
N SER A 88 3.80 2.85 -7.50
CA SER A 88 2.45 3.39 -7.41
C SER A 88 1.48 2.40 -6.75
N LEU A 89 0.38 2.95 -6.22
CA LEU A 89 -0.70 2.13 -5.64
C LEU A 89 -1.30 1.23 -6.73
N GLN A 90 -1.41 1.74 -7.95
CA GLN A 90 -1.88 0.98 -9.10
C GLN A 90 -0.98 -0.25 -9.37
N GLN A 91 0.34 -0.11 -9.26
CA GLN A 91 1.28 -1.23 -9.41
C GLN A 91 1.09 -2.26 -8.30
N LEU A 92 0.89 -1.87 -7.04
CA LEU A 92 0.60 -2.81 -5.95
C LEU A 92 -0.69 -3.62 -6.17
N PHE A 93 -1.72 -3.01 -6.77
CA PHE A 93 -2.95 -3.73 -7.12
C PHE A 93 -2.80 -4.68 -8.31
N GLN A 94 -1.89 -4.38 -9.24
CA GLN A 94 -1.60 -5.22 -10.40
C GLN A 94 -0.59 -6.34 -10.09
N HIS A 95 0.35 -6.06 -9.20
CA HIS A 95 1.48 -6.91 -8.82
C HIS A 95 1.37 -7.16 -7.32
N GLN A 96 0.61 -8.19 -6.97
CA GLN A 96 0.12 -8.39 -5.61
C GLN A 96 1.07 -9.21 -4.76
N THR A 97 2.19 -9.64 -5.33
CA THR A 97 3.26 -10.39 -4.68
C THR A 97 4.57 -9.59 -4.70
N ILE A 98 5.46 -9.87 -3.76
CA ILE A 98 6.78 -9.22 -3.71
C ILE A 98 7.58 -9.55 -4.96
N ARG A 99 7.51 -10.80 -5.44
CA ARG A 99 8.20 -11.22 -6.66
C ARG A 99 7.82 -10.33 -7.85
N GLU A 100 6.53 -10.10 -8.07
CA GLU A 100 6.05 -9.27 -9.17
C GLU A 100 6.44 -7.79 -8.99
N LEU A 101 6.36 -7.25 -7.77
CA LEU A 101 6.74 -5.87 -7.51
C LEU A 101 8.22 -5.60 -7.75
N VAL A 102 9.10 -6.52 -7.39
CA VAL A 102 10.54 -6.36 -7.62
C VAL A 102 10.86 -6.30 -9.12
N GLU A 103 10.15 -7.04 -9.96
CA GLU A 103 10.31 -6.96 -11.42
C GLU A 103 9.88 -5.60 -11.96
N VAL A 104 8.81 -5.02 -11.41
CA VAL A 104 8.37 -3.66 -11.77
C VAL A 104 9.37 -2.60 -11.34
N LEU A 105 9.90 -2.72 -10.12
CA LEU A 105 10.90 -1.79 -9.57
C LEU A 105 12.16 -1.74 -10.45
N ARG A 106 12.59 -2.89 -10.98
CA ARG A 106 13.73 -2.97 -11.91
C ARG A 106 13.44 -2.36 -13.29
N GLY A 107 12.16 -2.28 -13.68
CA GLY A 107 11.73 -1.62 -14.92
C GLY A 107 11.45 -0.12 -14.76
N ALA A 108 11.20 0.35 -13.54
CA ALA A 108 10.70 1.70 -13.24
C ALA A 108 11.78 2.76 -13.00
N GLU A 109 13.08 2.44 -13.12
CA GLU A 109 14.18 3.43 -13.05
C GLU A 109 14.05 4.58 -14.08
N ALA A 110 13.07 4.55 -14.99
CA ALA A 110 12.84 5.55 -16.03
C ALA A 110 11.92 6.73 -15.64
N ASP A 111 11.01 6.61 -14.65
CA ASP A 111 9.90 7.56 -14.48
C ASP A 111 9.73 8.12 -13.05
N GLY A 112 10.84 8.34 -12.34
CA GLY A 112 10.83 8.95 -11.01
C GLY A 112 10.78 10.47 -11.06
N GLU A 113 9.60 11.07 -11.23
CA GLU A 113 9.33 12.46 -10.82
C GLU A 113 9.39 12.52 -9.29
N GLY A 114 10.60 12.63 -8.75
CA GLY A 114 10.83 12.94 -7.34
C GLY A 114 10.15 14.25 -7.00
N ALA A 115 9.57 14.33 -5.80
CA ALA A 115 9.14 15.58 -5.19
C ALA A 115 10.36 16.51 -5.09
N ALA A 116 10.59 17.28 -6.15
CA ALA A 116 11.61 18.30 -6.19
C ALA A 116 11.26 19.31 -5.10
N GLN A 117 12.25 19.63 -4.26
CA GLN A 117 12.16 20.77 -3.36
C GLN A 117 11.82 21.98 -4.23
N SER A 118 10.63 22.55 -4.03
CA SER A 118 10.18 23.67 -4.84
C SER A 118 10.89 24.92 -4.35
N GLU A 119 11.58 25.59 -5.27
CA GLU A 119 12.16 26.91 -5.00
C GLU A 119 11.06 27.91 -4.60
N PRO A 120 11.36 28.94 -3.78
CA PRO A 120 10.39 29.96 -3.41
C PRO A 120 9.73 30.58 -4.65
N PHE A 121 8.40 30.67 -4.63
CA PHE A 121 7.54 31.09 -5.73
C PHE A 121 7.58 30.18 -6.98
N GLY A 122 8.18 29.00 -6.88
CA GLY A 122 8.34 28.05 -7.99
C GLY A 122 7.03 27.45 -8.51
N LEU A 123 5.94 27.57 -7.74
CA LEU A 123 4.60 27.09 -8.09
C LEU A 123 3.66 28.20 -8.57
N ILE A 124 4.16 29.44 -8.71
CA ILE A 124 3.37 30.60 -9.13
C ILE A 124 3.79 31.01 -10.54
N SER A 125 2.80 31.35 -11.37
CA SER A 125 3.04 31.84 -12.72
C SER A 125 3.81 33.17 -12.69
N GLU A 126 4.63 33.45 -13.70
CA GLU A 126 5.31 34.74 -13.82
C GLU A 126 4.32 35.91 -13.91
N GLU A 127 3.10 35.66 -14.40
CA GLU A 127 2.02 36.64 -14.51
C GLU A 127 1.40 37.01 -13.15
N ASP A 128 1.28 36.04 -12.23
CA ASP A 128 0.67 36.26 -10.92
C ASP A 128 1.67 36.74 -9.86
N ARG A 129 2.97 36.51 -10.07
CA ARG A 129 4.05 36.97 -9.19
C ARG A 129 4.01 38.47 -8.83
N PRO A 130 3.74 39.42 -9.76
CA PRO A 130 3.63 40.84 -9.42
C PRO A 130 2.36 41.22 -8.64
N ARG A 131 1.40 40.30 -8.47
CA ARG A 131 0.15 40.52 -7.74
C ARG A 131 0.24 40.15 -6.27
N LEU A 132 1.36 39.53 -5.86
CA LEU A 132 1.60 39.13 -4.49
C LEU A 132 1.92 40.35 -3.59
N PRO A 133 1.50 40.35 -2.32
CA PRO A 133 1.93 41.36 -1.36
C PRO A 133 3.46 41.37 -1.19
N ALA A 134 4.05 42.52 -0.88
CA ALA A 134 5.50 42.66 -0.80
C ALA A 134 6.14 41.98 0.42
N ASP A 135 5.33 41.55 1.40
CA ASP A 135 5.72 41.00 2.69
C ASP A 135 5.56 39.48 2.80
N VAL A 136 5.22 38.79 1.70
CA VAL A 136 5.08 37.32 1.72
C VAL A 136 6.42 36.63 1.45
N GLU A 137 6.70 35.59 2.23
CA GLU A 137 7.91 34.75 2.08
C GLU A 137 7.78 33.78 0.90
N ASP A 138 6.56 33.31 0.62
CA ASP A 138 6.25 32.40 -0.49
C ASP A 138 4.74 32.44 -0.83
N ALA A 139 4.35 31.87 -1.97
CA ALA A 139 2.96 31.73 -2.39
C ALA A 139 2.71 30.38 -3.06
N TYR A 140 1.61 29.75 -2.69
CA TYR A 140 1.20 28.43 -3.18
C TYR A 140 -0.18 28.53 -3.84
N PRO A 141 -0.38 27.95 -5.04
CA PRO A 141 -1.70 27.90 -5.65
C PRO A 141 -2.65 27.04 -4.80
N LEU A 142 -3.92 27.43 -4.73
CA LEU A 142 -4.93 26.65 -4.03
C LEU A 142 -5.13 25.30 -4.73
N THR A 143 -5.27 24.24 -3.94
CA THR A 143 -5.75 22.97 -4.45
C THR A 143 -7.20 23.11 -4.94
N ARG A 144 -7.62 22.24 -5.86
CA ARG A 144 -9.02 22.21 -6.33
C ARG A 144 -10.03 22.07 -5.18
N LEU A 145 -9.65 21.36 -4.12
CA LEU A 145 -10.48 21.21 -2.92
C LEU A 145 -10.60 22.53 -2.15
N GLN A 146 -9.49 23.22 -1.89
CA GLN A 146 -9.49 24.52 -1.19
C GLN A 146 -10.23 25.60 -1.98
N ALA A 147 -10.07 25.62 -3.31
CA ALA A 147 -10.79 26.54 -4.17
C ALA A 147 -12.31 26.33 -4.08
N GLY A 148 -12.76 25.07 -4.00
CA GLY A 148 -14.18 24.74 -3.84
C GLY A 148 -14.76 25.05 -2.45
N MET A 149 -13.95 25.34 -1.43
CA MET A 149 -14.41 25.75 -0.10
C MET A 149 -14.59 27.27 0.03
N LEU A 150 -14.14 28.04 -0.96
CA LEU A 150 -14.27 29.50 -1.01
C LEU A 150 -15.56 29.97 -1.71
N PHE A 151 -16.29 29.06 -2.35
CA PHE A 151 -17.55 29.30 -3.05
C PHE A 151 -18.67 28.44 -2.44
#